data_AF-A0A2D9CFL4-F1
#
_entry.id   AF-A0A2D9CFL4-F1
#
_cell.length_a   1.000
_cell.length_b   1.000
_cell.length_c   1.000
_cell.angle_alpha   90.00
_cell.angle_beta   90.00
_cell.angle_gamma   90.00
#
_symmetry.space_group_name_H-M   'P 1'
#
loop_
_entity.id
_entity.type
_entity.pdbx_description
1 polymer ?
#
loop_
_entity_poly.entity_id
_entity_poly.type
_entity_poly.pdbx_seq_one_letter_code
_entity_poly.pdbx_strand_id
1 'polypeptide(L)'
;MQLGPTTPPQNEQPAAQSAATDAQMTQDTPDSGVVEVQTQPSGYGSLLERFNAENSLLPNILIIGAMVMLVFLMMRALRKTSQQNRSRANTMGTPSERIAEIRDHAEQSMEPGRKLMVDAEDIARRLGAALDNKAARLELLIEEADTKLDQLNRAVARSDAPATDSNEVSTPPTSTPTRTIDPALLDRARVEQDIEERQTRVAGRIAPVSTPPAPTEPEITISDQIQALALQGKSSREIATELAQPIGQVELILNLQKRSEMS
;
A
#
# COMPACT_ATOMS: atom_id res chain seq x y z
N MET A 1 -62.55 -11.62 -1.40
CA MET A 1 -61.89 -11.52 -2.72
C MET A 1 -62.13 -10.12 -3.26
N GLN A 2 -61.14 -9.22 -3.19
CA GLN A 2 -61.02 -8.04 -4.04
C GLN A 2 -59.64 -7.44 -3.78
N LEU A 3 -58.70 -7.75 -4.66
CA LEU A 3 -57.35 -7.17 -4.73
C LEU A 3 -57.39 -6.12 -5.84
N GLY A 4 -57.10 -4.87 -5.51
CA GLY A 4 -56.98 -3.77 -6.47
C GLY A 4 -55.63 -3.81 -7.22
N PRO A 5 -55.55 -3.20 -8.42
CA PRO A 5 -54.35 -3.23 -9.24
C PRO A 5 -53.29 -2.21 -8.76
N THR A 6 -52.06 -2.70 -8.58
CA THR A 6 -50.86 -1.89 -8.31
C THR A 6 -50.24 -1.38 -9.61
N THR A 7 -50.22 -0.06 -9.78
CA THR A 7 -49.53 0.67 -10.87
C THR A 7 -48.01 0.69 -10.62
N PRO A 8 -47.14 0.39 -11.59
CA PRO A 8 -45.69 0.59 -11.44
C PRO A 8 -45.29 2.04 -11.75
N PRO A 9 -44.22 2.57 -11.11
CA PRO A 9 -43.73 3.91 -11.40
C PRO A 9 -42.98 3.96 -12.74
N GLN A 10 -43.36 4.95 -13.56
CA GLN A 10 -42.66 5.40 -14.75
C GLN A 10 -41.31 6.00 -14.37
N ASN A 11 -40.23 5.48 -14.96
CA ASN A 11 -38.90 6.06 -14.85
C ASN A 11 -38.78 7.17 -15.89
N GLU A 12 -38.83 8.43 -15.44
CA GLU A 12 -38.65 9.61 -16.29
C GLU A 12 -37.19 9.72 -16.76
N GLN A 13 -37.07 9.84 -18.07
CA GLN A 13 -35.85 10.01 -18.83
C GLN A 13 -35.77 11.49 -19.21
N PRO A 14 -34.75 12.26 -18.79
CA PRO A 14 -34.52 13.56 -19.38
C PRO A 14 -33.55 13.42 -20.56
N ALA A 15 -34.12 13.55 -21.75
CA ALA A 15 -33.42 14.00 -22.94
C ALA A 15 -33.50 15.53 -22.99
N ALA A 16 -32.36 16.21 -22.97
CA ALA A 16 -32.15 17.61 -23.36
C ALA A 16 -30.67 17.94 -23.10
N GLN A 17 -29.96 18.79 -23.83
CA GLN A 17 -30.13 19.46 -25.10
C GLN A 17 -28.77 20.09 -25.40
N SER A 18 -28.41 20.11 -26.67
CA SER A 18 -27.35 20.92 -27.25
C SER A 18 -27.50 22.39 -26.88
N ALA A 19 -26.40 23.05 -26.53
CA ALA A 19 -26.26 24.49 -26.75
C ALA A 19 -24.79 24.83 -26.98
N ALA A 20 -24.52 25.29 -28.20
CA ALA A 20 -23.30 25.97 -28.58
C ALA A 20 -23.13 27.25 -27.73
N THR A 21 -21.89 27.55 -27.35
CA THR A 21 -21.51 28.92 -27.01
C THR A 21 -20.08 29.14 -27.48
N ASP A 22 -19.99 29.73 -28.68
CA ASP A 22 -18.88 30.57 -29.10
C ASP A 22 -18.66 31.67 -28.07
N ALA A 23 -17.45 31.73 -27.51
CA ALA A 23 -16.91 32.94 -26.91
C ALA A 23 -15.38 32.87 -26.99
N GLN A 24 -14.86 33.44 -28.07
CA GLN A 24 -13.47 33.92 -28.13
C GLN A 24 -13.26 34.91 -26.99
N MET A 25 -12.40 34.55 -26.03
CA MET A 25 -11.82 35.49 -25.09
C MET A 25 -10.31 35.32 -25.13
N THR A 26 -9.68 36.23 -25.87
CA THR A 26 -8.25 36.51 -25.87
C THR A 26 -7.81 36.84 -24.44
N GLN A 27 -7.05 35.94 -23.84
CA GLN A 27 -6.36 36.18 -22.58
C GLN A 27 -4.86 36.08 -22.84
N ASP A 28 -4.24 37.25 -23.01
CA ASP A 28 -2.80 37.43 -22.93
C ASP A 28 -2.30 36.79 -21.63
N THR A 29 -1.53 35.72 -21.78
CA THR A 29 -0.86 35.05 -20.66
C THR A 29 0.58 35.55 -20.65
N PRO A 30 1.04 36.23 -19.58
CA PRO A 30 2.43 36.62 -19.45
C PRO A 30 3.30 35.37 -19.33
N ASP A 31 4.36 35.40 -20.13
CA ASP A 31 5.49 34.48 -20.23
C ASP A 31 6.05 34.08 -18.85
N SER A 32 5.45 33.06 -18.23
CA SER A 32 6.07 32.34 -17.12
C SER A 32 6.82 31.17 -17.72
N GLY A 33 8.15 31.22 -17.69
CA GLY A 33 9.02 30.12 -18.05
C GLY A 33 8.71 28.88 -17.21
N VAL A 34 7.80 28.06 -17.71
CA VAL A 34 7.57 26.71 -17.20
C VAL A 34 8.75 25.89 -17.69
N VAL A 35 9.60 25.52 -16.73
CA VAL A 35 10.60 24.47 -16.92
C VAL A 35 9.85 23.24 -17.41
N GLU A 36 10.00 22.93 -18.69
CA GLU A 36 9.55 21.69 -19.31
C GLU A 36 10.29 20.55 -18.61
N VAL A 37 9.73 20.06 -17.52
CA VAL A 37 10.13 18.80 -16.91
C VAL A 37 9.76 17.75 -17.94
N GLN A 38 10.75 17.42 -18.76
CA GLN A 38 10.72 16.31 -19.69
C GLN A 38 10.50 15.03 -18.87
N THR A 39 9.23 14.72 -18.59
CA THR A 39 8.81 13.47 -17.97
C THR A 39 9.13 12.37 -18.98
N GLN A 40 10.32 11.80 -18.85
CA GLN A 40 10.68 10.58 -19.55
C GLN A 40 9.58 9.54 -19.24
N PRO A 41 8.87 9.05 -20.26
CA PRO A 41 7.85 8.04 -20.05
C PRO A 41 8.55 6.81 -19.46
N SER A 42 8.27 6.55 -18.19
CA SER A 42 8.70 5.34 -17.48
C SER A 42 8.38 4.12 -18.36
N GLY A 43 9.43 3.39 -18.74
CA GLY A 43 9.50 2.42 -19.84
C GLY A 43 8.63 1.17 -19.76
N TYR A 44 7.49 1.22 -19.07
CA TYR A 44 6.51 0.15 -19.02
C TYR A 44 5.37 0.33 -20.05
N GLY A 45 5.15 1.54 -20.57
CA GLY A 45 4.10 1.81 -21.57
C GLY A 45 4.38 1.21 -22.96
N SER A 46 5.64 1.15 -23.38
CA SER A 46 6.02 0.74 -24.74
C SER A 46 5.96 -0.78 -24.98
N LEU A 47 5.93 -1.59 -23.92
CA LEU A 47 5.71 -3.04 -24.04
C LEU A 47 4.25 -3.36 -24.35
N LEU A 48 3.29 -2.62 -23.78
CA LEU A 48 1.87 -2.85 -24.02
C LEU A 48 1.41 -2.34 -25.38
N GLU A 49 2.01 -1.25 -25.87
CA GLU A 49 1.66 -0.65 -27.16
C GLU A 49 2.08 -1.52 -28.36
N ARG A 50 3.12 -2.36 -28.21
CA ARG A 50 3.50 -3.37 -29.22
C ARG A 50 2.49 -4.51 -29.38
N PHE A 51 1.63 -4.75 -28.40
CA PHE A 51 0.63 -5.82 -28.49
C PHE A 51 -0.68 -5.38 -29.15
N ASN A 52 -0.84 -4.10 -29.46
CA ASN A 52 -2.06 -3.55 -30.07
C ASN A 52 -1.98 -3.38 -31.60
N ALA A 53 -0.95 -3.96 -32.25
CA ALA A 53 -0.83 -3.97 -33.71
C ALA A 53 -1.78 -5.02 -34.33
N GLU A 54 -2.97 -4.52 -34.68
CA GLU A 54 -3.94 -4.95 -35.69
C GLU A 54 -3.78 -6.36 -36.30
N ASN A 55 -4.72 -7.26 -35.95
CA ASN A 55 -5.08 -8.49 -36.67
C ASN A 55 -4.07 -9.64 -36.75
N SER A 56 -3.13 -9.76 -35.81
CA SER A 56 -2.38 -11.02 -35.69
C SER A 56 -3.26 -12.10 -35.01
N LEU A 57 -3.52 -13.19 -35.73
CA LEU A 57 -4.22 -14.38 -35.22
C LEU A 57 -3.51 -15.03 -34.01
N LEU A 58 -2.21 -14.78 -33.86
CA LEU A 58 -1.33 -15.36 -32.84
C LEU A 58 -1.68 -14.94 -31.39
N PRO A 59 -1.79 -13.65 -31.03
CA PRO A 59 -2.19 -13.24 -29.67
C PRO A 59 -3.57 -13.76 -29.27
N ASN A 60 -4.53 -13.82 -30.21
CA ASN A 60 -5.86 -14.35 -29.92
C ASN A 60 -5.81 -15.85 -29.58
N ILE A 61 -5.01 -16.64 -30.29
CA ILE A 61 -4.81 -18.07 -29.98
C ILE A 61 -4.15 -18.26 -28.61
N LEU A 62 -3.21 -17.38 -28.23
CA LEU A 62 -2.54 -17.45 -26.93
C LEU A 62 -3.50 -17.12 -25.77
N ILE A 63 -4.35 -16.11 -25.93
CA ILE A 63 -5.37 -15.75 -24.92
C ILE A 63 -6.40 -16.88 -24.78
N ILE A 64 -6.90 -17.44 -25.89
CA ILE A 64 -7.83 -18.57 -25.86
C ILE A 64 -7.16 -19.78 -25.19
N GLY A 65 -5.89 -20.07 -25.52
CA GLY A 65 -5.13 -21.15 -24.90
C GLY A 65 -4.96 -20.97 -23.39
N ALA A 66 -4.61 -19.76 -22.94
CA ALA A 66 -4.49 -19.44 -21.52
C ALA A 66 -5.83 -19.58 -20.79
N MET A 67 -6.93 -19.14 -21.41
CA MET A 67 -8.26 -19.25 -20.83
C MET A 67 -8.72 -20.71 -20.71
N VAL A 68 -8.47 -21.54 -21.74
CA VAL A 68 -8.76 -22.98 -21.70
C VAL A 68 -7.91 -23.68 -20.65
N MET A 69 -6.63 -23.33 -20.52
CA MET A 69 -5.75 -23.89 -19.48
C MET A 69 -6.26 -23.54 -18.08
N LEU A 70 -6.72 -22.31 -17.85
CA LEU A 70 -7.27 -21.87 -16.57
C LEU A 70 -8.56 -22.63 -16.23
N VAL A 71 -9.48 -22.77 -17.19
CA VAL A 71 -10.71 -23.56 -17.02
C VAL A 71 -10.38 -25.03 -16.74
N PHE A 72 -9.38 -25.59 -17.42
CA PHE A 72 -8.92 -26.96 -17.19
C PHE A 72 -8.35 -27.14 -15.77
N LEU A 73 -7.52 -26.21 -15.30
CA LEU A 73 -6.99 -26.23 -13.93
C LEU A 73 -8.10 -26.11 -12.89
N MET A 74 -9.09 -25.25 -13.14
CA MET A 74 -10.24 -25.08 -12.28
C MET A 74 -11.11 -26.35 -12.23
N MET A 75 -11.38 -26.98 -13.38
CA MET A 75 -12.07 -28.28 -13.43
C MET A 75 -11.28 -29.40 -12.74
N ARG A 76 -9.95 -29.40 -12.86
CA ARG A 76 -9.08 -30.38 -12.20
C ARG A 76 -9.08 -30.19 -10.68
N ALA A 77 -9.06 -28.95 -10.21
CA ALA A 77 -9.17 -28.62 -8.78
C ALA A 77 -10.55 -29.04 -8.24
N LEU A 78 -11.63 -28.68 -8.96
CA LEU A 78 -13.01 -29.03 -8.60
C LEU A 78 -13.25 -30.55 -8.54
N ARG A 79 -12.69 -31.30 -9.50
CA ARG A 79 -12.76 -32.77 -9.47
C ARG A 79 -12.04 -33.37 -8.26
N LYS A 80 -10.87 -32.83 -7.90
CA LYS A 80 -10.10 -33.28 -6.73
C LYS A 80 -10.87 -33.06 -5.42
N THR A 81 -11.50 -31.90 -5.24
CA THR A 81 -12.36 -31.62 -4.07
C THR A 81 -13.66 -32.42 -4.07
N SER A 82 -14.27 -32.66 -5.24
CA SER A 82 -15.51 -33.43 -5.33
C SER A 82 -15.32 -34.90 -4.95
N GLN A 83 -14.18 -35.49 -5.33
CA GLN A 83 -13.89 -36.90 -5.00
C GLN A 83 -13.70 -37.10 -3.49
N GLN A 84 -13.10 -36.13 -2.80
CA GLN A 84 -13.00 -36.13 -1.32
C GLN A 84 -14.38 -36.00 -0.66
N ASN A 85 -15.28 -35.17 -1.22
CA ASN A 85 -16.65 -35.04 -0.69
C ASN A 85 -17.50 -36.31 -0.89
N ARG A 86 -17.29 -37.07 -1.98
CA ARG A 86 -18.04 -38.32 -2.21
C ARG A 86 -17.67 -39.42 -1.21
N SER A 87 -16.41 -39.51 -0.79
CA SER A 87 -15.99 -40.45 0.24
C SER A 87 -16.55 -40.10 1.62
N ARG A 88 -16.84 -38.82 1.89
CA ARG A 88 -17.44 -38.35 3.16
C ARG A 88 -18.97 -38.50 3.22
N ALA A 89 -19.64 -38.53 2.06
CA ALA A 89 -21.10 -38.63 2.00
C ALA A 89 -21.67 -39.98 2.52
N ASN A 90 -20.86 -41.03 2.59
CA ASN A 90 -21.29 -42.33 3.16
C ASN A 90 -21.04 -42.45 4.67
N THR A 91 -20.41 -41.46 5.29
CA THR A 91 -20.18 -41.39 6.74
C THR A 91 -20.94 -40.19 7.29
N MET A 92 -22.25 -40.14 7.08
CA MET A 92 -23.07 -39.08 7.64
C MET A 92 -23.26 -39.31 9.14
N GLY A 93 -22.34 -38.74 9.91
CA GLY A 93 -22.49 -38.50 11.34
C GLY A 93 -23.79 -37.76 11.65
N THR A 94 -24.20 -37.84 12.92
CA THR A 94 -25.47 -37.27 13.39
C THR A 94 -25.55 -35.76 13.11
N PRO A 95 -26.75 -35.16 13.00
CA PRO A 95 -26.90 -33.71 12.78
C PRO A 95 -26.11 -32.85 13.77
N SER A 96 -25.98 -33.30 15.02
CA SER A 96 -25.18 -32.63 16.06
C SER A 96 -23.67 -32.64 15.75
N GLU A 97 -23.16 -33.70 15.15
CA GLU A 97 -21.76 -33.83 14.75
C GLU A 97 -21.39 -32.85 13.62
N ARG A 98 -22.33 -32.56 12.71
CA ARG A 98 -22.13 -31.53 11.67
C ARG A 98 -22.08 -30.12 12.22
N ILE A 99 -22.87 -29.81 13.25
CA ILE A 99 -22.85 -28.49 13.87
C ILE A 99 -21.52 -28.27 14.60
N ALA A 100 -21.00 -29.30 15.26
CA ALA A 100 -19.67 -29.27 15.85
C ALA A 100 -18.58 -29.08 14.78
N GLU A 101 -18.61 -29.84 13.69
CA GLU A 101 -17.62 -29.72 12.60
C GLU A 101 -17.65 -28.34 11.93
N ILE A 102 -18.84 -27.76 11.71
CA ILE A 102 -18.97 -26.40 11.13
C ILE A 102 -18.40 -25.35 12.09
N ARG A 103 -18.60 -25.51 13.41
CA ARG A 103 -18.03 -24.61 14.41
C ARG A 103 -16.51 -24.69 14.44
N ASP A 104 -15.96 -25.90 14.48
CA ASP A 104 -14.52 -26.12 14.46
C ASP A 104 -13.88 -25.56 13.18
N HIS A 105 -14.55 -25.72 12.03
CA HIS A 105 -14.07 -25.18 10.76
C HIS A 105 -14.18 -23.64 10.70
N ALA A 106 -15.16 -23.04 11.37
CA ALA A 106 -15.28 -21.59 11.48
C ALA A 106 -14.12 -21.02 12.32
N GLU A 107 -13.82 -21.63 13.47
CA GLU A 107 -12.70 -21.24 14.33
C GLU A 107 -11.35 -21.37 13.60
N GLN A 108 -11.12 -22.48 12.89
CA GLN A 108 -9.90 -22.68 12.09
C GLN A 108 -9.79 -21.70 10.91
N SER A 109 -10.89 -21.22 10.36
CA SER A 109 -10.88 -20.26 9.24
C SER A 109 -10.62 -18.81 9.66
N MET A 110 -10.77 -18.48 10.95
CA MET A 110 -10.51 -17.13 11.48
C MET A 110 -9.03 -16.92 11.86
N GLU A 111 -8.33 -17.98 12.23
CA GLU A 111 -6.89 -17.98 12.56
C GLU A 111 -6.00 -17.35 11.45
N PRO A 112 -6.15 -17.69 10.15
CA PRO A 112 -5.38 -17.07 9.08
C PRO A 112 -5.57 -15.55 8.97
N GLY A 113 -6.81 -15.08 9.21
CA GLY A 113 -7.13 -13.65 9.13
C GLY A 113 -6.43 -12.84 10.22
N ARG A 114 -6.45 -13.34 11.46
CA ARG A 114 -5.72 -12.72 12.59
C ARG A 114 -4.23 -12.67 12.33
N LYS A 115 -3.64 -13.77 11.84
CA LYS A 115 -2.21 -13.81 11.51
C LYS A 115 -1.84 -12.75 10.46
N LEU A 116 -2.64 -12.63 9.40
CA LEU A 116 -2.38 -11.62 8.36
C LEU A 116 -2.49 -10.19 8.89
N MET A 117 -3.40 -9.95 9.84
CA MET A 117 -3.58 -8.62 10.44
C MET A 117 -2.39 -8.23 11.33
N VAL A 118 -1.88 -9.17 12.12
CA VAL A 118 -0.64 -8.99 12.89
C VAL A 118 0.57 -8.81 11.96
N ASP A 119 0.69 -9.63 10.92
CA ASP A 119 1.76 -9.50 9.92
C ASP A 119 1.71 -8.13 9.21
N ALA A 120 0.50 -7.62 8.92
CA ALA A 120 0.32 -6.31 8.31
C ALA A 120 0.72 -5.16 9.27
N GLU A 121 0.39 -5.27 10.55
CA GLU A 121 0.81 -4.31 11.58
C GLU A 121 2.34 -4.29 11.73
N ASP A 122 2.98 -5.46 11.77
CA ASP A 122 4.43 -5.58 11.82
C ASP A 122 5.12 -4.98 10.58
N ILE A 123 4.57 -5.20 9.40
CA ILE A 123 5.06 -4.59 8.15
C ILE A 123 4.93 -3.07 8.22
N ALA A 124 3.79 -2.56 8.68
CA ALA A 124 3.57 -1.12 8.81
C ALA A 124 4.58 -0.48 9.79
N ARG A 125 4.81 -1.13 10.94
CA ARG A 125 5.78 -0.69 11.94
C ARG A 125 7.21 -0.68 11.39
N ARG A 126 7.59 -1.72 10.66
CA ARG A 126 8.90 -1.83 10.00
C ARG A 126 9.07 -0.77 8.90
N LEU A 127 8.03 -0.50 8.12
CA LEU A 127 8.05 0.52 7.08
C LEU A 127 8.21 1.91 7.70
N GLY A 128 7.50 2.20 8.80
CA GLY A 128 7.66 3.44 9.56
C GLY A 128 9.11 3.67 10.00
N ALA A 129 9.70 2.69 10.68
CA ALA A 129 11.10 2.77 11.10
C ALA A 129 12.08 2.95 9.92
N ALA A 130 11.81 2.33 8.77
CA ALA A 130 12.64 2.49 7.57
C ALA A 130 12.51 3.89 6.96
N LEU A 131 11.32 4.49 6.99
CA LEU A 131 11.08 5.85 6.53
C LEU A 131 11.72 6.87 7.45
N ASP A 132 11.64 6.69 8.77
CA ASP A 132 12.27 7.58 9.75
C ASP A 132 13.80 7.63 9.56
N ASN A 133 14.43 6.47 9.36
CA ASN A 133 15.86 6.40 9.07
C ASN A 133 16.23 7.12 7.76
N LYS A 134 15.38 7.00 6.73
CA LYS A 134 15.60 7.69 5.46
C LYS A 134 15.40 9.20 5.59
N ALA A 135 14.41 9.64 6.36
CA ALA A 135 14.18 11.05 6.64
C ALA A 135 15.38 11.68 7.36
N ALA A 136 15.89 11.04 8.41
CA ALA A 136 17.08 11.49 9.13
C ALA A 136 18.32 11.58 8.20
N ARG A 137 18.49 10.63 7.28
CA ARG A 137 19.59 10.68 6.28
C ARG A 137 19.41 11.84 5.28
N LEU A 138 18.17 12.13 4.87
CA LEU A 138 17.89 13.25 3.98
C LEU A 138 18.15 14.59 4.67
N GLU A 139 17.78 14.74 5.94
CA GLU A 139 18.10 15.93 6.74
C GLU A 139 19.61 16.18 6.79
N LEU A 140 20.41 15.15 7.05
CA LEU A 140 21.87 15.26 7.06
C LEU A 140 22.44 15.66 5.69
N LEU A 141 21.91 15.08 4.61
CA LEU A 141 22.35 15.43 3.24
C LEU A 141 21.97 16.86 2.86
N ILE A 142 20.83 17.37 3.34
CA ILE A 142 20.42 18.76 3.13
C ILE A 142 21.38 19.70 3.87
N GLU A 143 21.69 19.42 5.14
CA GLU A 143 22.64 20.22 5.92
C GLU A 143 24.04 20.25 5.30
N GLU A 144 24.50 19.11 4.76
CA GLU A 144 25.78 19.03 4.04
C GLU A 144 25.74 19.86 2.74
N ALA A 145 24.64 19.80 1.98
CA ALA A 145 24.46 20.57 0.76
C ALA A 145 24.45 22.08 1.04
N ASP A 146 23.74 22.52 2.07
CA ASP A 146 23.68 23.93 2.50
C ASP A 146 25.08 24.42 2.91
N THR A 147 25.81 23.61 3.68
CA THR A 147 27.19 23.92 4.07
C THR A 147 28.11 24.10 2.84
N LYS A 148 27.94 23.26 1.81
CA LYS A 148 28.71 23.37 0.55
C LYS A 148 28.30 24.60 -0.27
N LEU A 149 27.02 24.94 -0.30
CA LEU A 149 26.53 26.16 -0.97
C LEU A 149 27.11 27.42 -0.31
N ASP A 150 27.17 27.46 1.02
CA ASP A 150 27.80 28.57 1.75
C ASP A 150 29.30 28.70 1.43
N GLN A 151 30.02 27.57 1.34
CA GLN A 151 31.42 27.56 0.95
C GLN A 151 31.62 28.11 -0.47
N LEU A 152 30.77 27.69 -1.42
CA LEU A 152 30.80 28.18 -2.80
C LEU A 152 30.48 29.66 -2.87
N ASN A 153 29.44 30.13 -2.18
CA ASN A 153 29.06 31.54 -2.13
C ASN A 153 30.20 32.40 -1.54
N ARG A 154 30.90 31.92 -0.51
CA ARG A 154 32.09 32.60 0.03
C ARG A 154 33.25 32.64 -0.97
N ALA A 155 33.48 31.56 -1.73
CA ALA A 155 34.53 31.52 -2.74
C ALA A 155 34.24 32.44 -3.94
N VAL A 156 32.98 32.52 -4.37
CA VAL A 156 32.51 33.45 -5.40
C VAL A 156 32.66 34.89 -4.91
N ALA A 157 32.17 35.21 -3.70
CA ALA A 157 32.30 36.55 -3.13
C ALA A 157 33.77 37.00 -2.97
N ARG A 158 34.68 36.06 -2.69
CA ARG A 158 36.13 36.34 -2.64
C ARG A 158 36.74 36.60 -4.02
N SER A 159 36.17 36.02 -5.06
CA SER A 159 36.62 36.21 -6.45
C SER A 159 36.12 37.54 -7.04
N ASP A 160 34.96 38.00 -6.61
CA ASP A 160 34.37 39.29 -7.05
C ASP A 160 34.90 40.50 -6.27
N ALA A 161 35.64 40.29 -5.17
CA ALA A 161 36.24 41.38 -4.42
C ALA A 161 37.22 42.15 -5.34
N PRO A 162 37.00 43.46 -5.58
CA PRO A 162 37.75 44.23 -6.55
C PRO A 162 39.22 44.25 -6.16
N ALA A 163 40.05 43.59 -6.97
CA ALA A 163 41.50 43.59 -6.84
C ALA A 163 41.96 45.05 -6.82
N THR A 164 42.22 45.57 -5.62
CA THR A 164 42.58 46.97 -5.43
C THR A 164 44.06 47.09 -5.83
N ASP A 165 44.28 47.37 -7.11
CA ASP A 165 45.40 48.12 -7.71
C ASP A 165 46.81 47.89 -7.15
N SER A 166 47.17 46.64 -6.87
CA SER A 166 48.59 46.26 -6.74
C SER A 166 49.10 45.80 -8.09
N ASN A 167 49.41 46.79 -8.91
CA ASN A 167 49.96 46.71 -10.26
C ASN A 167 51.41 46.17 -10.23
N GLU A 168 51.60 44.91 -9.84
CA GLU A 168 52.87 44.20 -9.99
C GLU A 168 52.71 43.09 -11.02
N VAL A 169 53.27 43.35 -12.20
CA VAL A 169 53.34 42.48 -13.37
C VAL A 169 54.05 41.18 -12.99
N SER A 170 53.29 40.19 -12.55
CA SER A 170 53.73 38.79 -12.47
C SER A 170 52.89 37.97 -13.44
N THR A 171 53.53 37.53 -14.50
CA THR A 171 53.02 36.61 -15.52
C THR A 171 52.36 35.39 -14.89
N PRO A 172 51.09 35.08 -15.22
CA PRO A 172 50.36 33.96 -14.63
C PRO A 172 50.88 32.61 -15.16
N PRO A 173 51.20 31.64 -14.30
CA PRO A 173 51.38 30.27 -14.75
C PRO A 173 50.01 29.69 -15.11
N THR A 174 49.83 29.38 -16.39
CA THR A 174 48.73 28.56 -16.92
C THR A 174 48.80 27.16 -16.29
N SER A 175 48.26 27.00 -15.08
CA SER A 175 47.99 25.69 -14.50
C SER A 175 46.55 25.31 -14.84
N THR A 176 46.39 24.55 -15.91
CA THR A 176 45.16 23.81 -16.22
C THR A 176 44.73 23.05 -14.96
N PRO A 177 43.49 23.23 -14.47
CA PRO A 177 42.98 22.45 -13.34
C PRO A 177 42.79 21.01 -13.83
N THR A 178 43.81 20.19 -13.66
CA THR A 178 43.70 18.74 -13.78
C THR A 178 42.69 18.31 -12.74
N ARG A 179 41.50 17.91 -13.21
CA ARG A 179 40.44 17.28 -12.42
C ARG A 179 40.95 15.90 -11.99
N THR A 180 41.88 15.89 -11.05
CA THR A 180 42.40 14.67 -10.42
C THR A 180 41.25 14.12 -9.60
N ILE A 181 40.54 13.15 -10.18
CA ILE A 181 39.61 12.31 -9.44
C ILE A 181 40.46 11.61 -8.39
N ASP A 182 40.32 12.04 -7.15
CA ASP A 182 41.07 11.49 -6.03
C ASP A 182 40.66 10.02 -5.85
N PRO A 183 41.54 9.04 -6.14
CA PRO A 183 41.18 7.62 -6.15
C PRO A 183 40.69 7.15 -4.77
N ALA A 184 41.06 7.86 -3.70
CA ALA A 184 40.59 7.60 -2.34
C ALA A 184 39.07 7.77 -2.16
N LEU A 185 38.42 8.64 -2.96
CA LEU A 185 36.96 8.80 -2.92
C LEU A 185 36.22 7.62 -3.58
N LEU A 186 36.82 6.99 -4.59
CA LEU A 186 36.25 5.81 -5.23
C LEU A 186 36.27 4.60 -4.29
N ASP A 187 37.36 4.43 -3.53
CA ASP A 187 37.46 3.36 -2.55
C ASP A 187 36.50 3.55 -1.37
N ARG A 188 36.28 4.80 -0.93
CA ARG A 188 35.33 5.08 0.16
C ARG A 188 33.88 4.75 -0.22
N ALA A 189 33.44 5.13 -1.43
CA ALA A 189 32.10 4.80 -1.91
C ALA A 189 31.87 3.28 -2.02
N ARG A 190 32.92 2.53 -2.38
CA ARG A 190 32.87 1.07 -2.50
C ARG A 190 32.74 0.38 -1.14
N VAL A 191 33.42 0.91 -0.12
CA VAL A 191 33.32 0.39 1.26
C VAL A 191 31.95 0.70 1.86
N GLU A 192 31.39 1.88 1.60
CA GLU A 192 30.09 2.30 2.12
C GLU A 192 28.95 1.41 1.56
N GLN A 193 29.04 1.06 0.27
CA GLN A 193 28.10 0.14 -0.38
C GLN A 193 28.18 -1.30 0.18
N ASP A 194 29.38 -1.80 0.49
CA ASP A 194 29.56 -3.15 1.08
C ASP A 194 29.04 -3.22 2.53
N ILE A 195 29.09 -2.11 3.28
CA ILE A 195 28.55 -2.02 4.64
C ILE A 195 27.01 -2.06 4.61
N GLU A 196 26.36 -1.35 3.68
CA GLU A 196 24.90 -1.39 3.51
C GLU A 196 24.40 -2.78 3.09
N GLU A 197 25.14 -3.47 2.20
CA GLU A 197 24.79 -4.84 1.78
C GLU A 197 24.95 -5.85 2.92
N ARG A 198 25.95 -5.67 3.80
CA ARG A 198 26.12 -6.51 4.99
C ARG A 198 25.05 -6.23 6.05
N GLN A 199 24.65 -4.98 6.28
CA GLN A 199 23.59 -4.66 7.23
C GLN A 199 22.23 -5.22 6.80
N THR A 200 21.90 -5.14 5.51
CA THR A 200 20.65 -5.71 4.98
C THR A 200 20.63 -7.24 5.03
N ARG A 201 21.77 -7.93 4.82
CA ARG A 201 21.85 -9.40 4.99
C ARG A 201 21.81 -9.84 6.45
N VAL A 202 22.38 -9.08 7.39
CA VAL A 202 22.40 -9.45 8.82
C VAL A 202 21.04 -9.16 9.49
N ALA A 203 20.32 -8.13 9.06
CA ALA A 203 18.96 -7.83 9.53
C ALA A 203 17.92 -8.92 9.19
N GLY A 204 18.24 -9.86 8.28
CA GLY A 204 17.39 -11.01 7.97
C GLY A 204 17.60 -12.23 8.90
N ARG A 205 18.57 -12.19 9.83
CA ARG A 205 18.95 -13.36 10.66
C ARG A 205 19.00 -13.10 12.16
N ILE A 206 18.41 -12.00 12.62
CA ILE A 206 18.05 -11.88 14.03
C ILE A 206 16.71 -12.60 14.13
N ALA A 207 16.76 -13.89 14.46
CA ALA A 207 15.58 -14.58 14.99
C ALA A 207 15.06 -13.69 16.13
N PRO A 208 13.79 -13.28 16.13
CA PRO A 208 13.26 -12.45 17.19
C PRO A 208 13.58 -13.16 18.50
N VAL A 209 14.37 -12.52 19.35
CA VAL A 209 14.61 -12.98 20.71
C VAL A 209 13.21 -13.08 21.31
N SER A 210 12.72 -14.31 21.43
CA SER A 210 11.45 -14.60 22.07
C SER A 210 11.65 -14.30 23.55
N THR A 211 11.54 -13.03 23.91
CA THR A 211 11.23 -12.65 25.29
C THR A 211 10.03 -13.50 25.69
N PRO A 212 10.15 -14.35 26.72
CA PRO A 212 9.03 -15.10 27.26
C PRO A 212 7.88 -14.12 27.45
N PRO A 213 6.69 -14.38 26.89
CA PRO A 213 5.58 -13.46 27.01
C PRO A 213 5.35 -13.24 28.51
N ALA A 214 5.51 -11.98 28.94
CA ALA A 214 5.04 -11.56 30.24
C ALA A 214 3.59 -12.05 30.38
N PRO A 215 3.15 -12.50 31.59
CA PRO A 215 1.79 -12.97 31.79
C PRO A 215 0.82 -11.93 31.25
N THR A 216 0.26 -12.24 30.09
CA THR A 216 -0.63 -11.35 29.34
C THR A 216 -1.83 -11.13 30.23
N GLU A 217 -1.95 -9.91 30.77
CA GLU A 217 -3.20 -9.48 31.38
C GLU A 217 -4.31 -9.76 30.36
N PRO A 218 -5.41 -10.40 30.77
CA PRO A 218 -6.44 -10.81 29.84
C PRO A 218 -6.93 -9.58 29.08
N GLU A 219 -6.58 -9.51 27.80
CA GLU A 219 -6.94 -8.41 26.93
C GLU A 219 -8.47 -8.40 26.85
N ILE A 220 -9.10 -7.37 27.42
CA ILE A 220 -10.55 -7.26 27.50
C ILE A 220 -11.06 -7.16 26.07
N THR A 221 -11.71 -8.23 25.60
CA THR A 221 -12.17 -8.28 24.21
C THR A 221 -13.27 -7.25 24.00
N ILE A 222 -13.40 -6.73 22.78
CA ILE A 222 -14.45 -5.76 22.43
C ILE A 222 -15.85 -6.31 22.78
N SER A 223 -16.06 -7.63 22.66
CA SER A 223 -17.29 -8.32 23.05
C SER A 223 -17.60 -8.17 24.53
N ASP A 224 -16.60 -8.28 25.40
CA ASP A 224 -16.75 -8.14 26.86
C ASP A 224 -17.12 -6.69 27.22
N GLN A 225 -16.53 -5.71 26.52
CA GLN A 225 -16.85 -4.29 26.70
C GLN A 225 -18.29 -3.98 26.25
N ILE A 226 -18.72 -4.49 25.10
CA ILE A 226 -20.10 -4.36 24.60
C ILE A 226 -21.08 -4.96 25.62
N GLN A 227 -20.78 -6.13 26.18
CA GLN A 227 -21.64 -6.78 27.16
C GLN A 227 -21.70 -6.00 28.48
N ALA A 228 -20.57 -5.50 28.97
CA ALA A 228 -20.52 -4.69 30.17
C ALA A 228 -21.38 -3.42 30.03
N LEU A 229 -21.35 -2.76 28.86
CA LEU A 229 -22.18 -1.59 28.59
C LEU A 229 -23.67 -1.94 28.40
N ALA A 230 -23.97 -3.09 27.80
CA ALA A 230 -25.35 -3.58 27.69
C ALA A 230 -25.96 -3.90 29.06
N LEU A 231 -25.18 -4.48 29.99
CA LEU A 231 -25.60 -4.71 31.39
C LEU A 231 -25.86 -3.42 32.15
N GLN A 232 -25.23 -2.31 31.75
CA GLN A 232 -25.55 -0.96 32.28
C GLN A 232 -26.86 -0.39 31.71
N GLY A 233 -27.54 -1.12 30.82
CA GLY A 233 -28.79 -0.68 30.19
C GLY A 233 -28.60 0.29 29.03
N LYS A 234 -27.38 0.48 28.51
CA LYS A 234 -27.14 1.33 27.33
C LYS A 234 -27.74 0.68 26.08
N SER A 235 -28.27 1.52 25.20
CA SER A 235 -28.80 1.08 23.90
C SER A 235 -27.66 0.74 22.92
N SER A 236 -27.93 -0.11 21.93
CA SER A 236 -26.94 -0.50 20.90
C SER A 236 -26.29 0.71 20.21
N ARG A 237 -27.05 1.79 20.01
CA ARG A 237 -26.55 3.04 19.40
C ARG A 237 -25.60 3.79 20.30
N GLU A 238 -25.88 3.86 21.60
CA GLU A 238 -25.00 4.50 22.58
C GLU A 238 -23.68 3.72 22.72
N ILE A 239 -23.77 2.40 22.81
CA ILE A 239 -22.60 1.49 22.86
C ILE A 239 -21.72 1.68 21.62
N ALA A 240 -22.33 1.73 20.43
CA ALA A 240 -21.62 1.97 19.17
C ALA A 240 -20.89 3.32 19.15
N THR A 241 -21.52 4.36 19.69
CA THR A 241 -20.94 5.71 19.75
C THR A 241 -19.77 5.77 20.74
N GLU A 242 -19.89 5.10 21.90
CA GLU A 242 -18.89 5.10 22.96
C GLU A 242 -17.64 4.29 22.61
N LEU A 243 -17.81 3.15 21.92
CA LEU A 243 -16.70 2.29 21.49
C LEU A 243 -16.18 2.65 20.08
N ALA A 244 -16.74 3.68 19.45
CA ALA A 244 -16.48 4.05 18.06
C ALA A 244 -16.60 2.86 17.07
N GLN A 245 -17.61 2.00 17.29
CA GLN A 245 -17.89 0.81 16.47
C GLN A 245 -19.13 1.02 15.59
N PRO A 246 -19.25 0.33 14.44
CA PRO A 246 -20.47 0.34 13.63
C PRO A 246 -21.66 -0.26 14.39
N ILE A 247 -22.82 0.41 14.36
CA ILE A 247 -24.03 -0.03 15.08
C ILE A 247 -24.45 -1.47 14.73
N GLY A 248 -24.35 -1.86 13.46
CA GLY A 248 -24.71 -3.21 13.02
C GLY A 248 -23.81 -4.30 13.61
N GLN A 249 -22.55 -3.99 13.89
CA GLN A 249 -21.63 -4.94 14.54
C GLN A 249 -22.01 -5.15 16.01
N VAL A 250 -22.36 -4.08 16.72
CA VAL A 250 -22.83 -4.15 18.11
C VAL A 250 -24.13 -4.97 18.20
N GLU A 251 -25.10 -4.70 17.33
CA GLU A 251 -26.35 -5.47 17.27
C GLU A 251 -26.11 -6.94 16.95
N LEU A 252 -25.20 -7.25 16.02
CA LEU A 252 -24.86 -8.63 15.68
C LEU A 252 -24.29 -9.37 16.88
N ILE A 253 -23.34 -8.77 17.60
CA ILE A 253 -22.71 -9.39 18.78
C ILE A 253 -23.74 -9.66 19.88
N LEU A 254 -24.59 -8.67 20.20
CA LEU A 254 -25.65 -8.83 21.19
C LEU A 254 -26.65 -9.93 20.79
N ASN A 255 -27.01 -10.01 19.50
CA ASN A 255 -27.91 -11.04 18.99
C ASN A 255 -27.30 -12.44 19.03
N LEU A 256 -26.01 -12.57 18.72
CA LEU A 256 -25.28 -13.84 18.79
C LEU A 256 -25.22 -14.34 20.24
N GLN A 257 -24.94 -13.46 21.20
CA GLN A 257 -24.94 -13.81 22.62
C GLN A 257 -26.32 -14.21 23.12
N LYS A 258 -27.36 -13.43 22.82
CA LYS A 258 -28.74 -13.75 23.18
C LYS A 258 -29.17 -15.11 22.64
N ARG A 259 -28.70 -15.48 21.44
CA ARG A 259 -28.96 -16.81 20.86
C ARG A 259 -28.21 -17.91 21.59
N SER A 260 -26.97 -17.68 22.01
CA SER A 260 -26.20 -18.68 22.77
C SER A 260 -26.74 -18.92 24.18
N GLU A 261 -27.36 -17.93 24.82
CA GLU A 261 -27.98 -18.09 26.14
C GLU A 261 -29.31 -18.87 26.09
N MET A 262 -29.95 -18.94 24.92
CA MET A 262 -31.21 -19.66 24.71
C MET A 262 -31.03 -21.12 24.31
N SER A 263 -29.79 -21.56 24.04
CA SER A 263 -29.46 -22.93 23.64
C SER A 263 -28.91 -23.74 24.81
#